data_AF-A0A849QDC8-F1
#
_entry.id   AF-A0A849QDC8-F1
#
_cell.length_a   1.000
_cell.length_b   1.000
_cell.length_c   1.000
_cell.angle_alpha   90.00
_cell.angle_beta   90.00
_cell.angle_gamma   90.00
#
_symmetry.space_group_name_H-M   'P 1'
#
loop_
_entity.id
_entity.type
_entity.pdbx_description
1 polymer ?
#
loop_
_entity_poly.entity_id
_entity_poly.type
_entity_poly.pdbx_seq_one_letter_code
_entity_poly.pdbx_strand_id
1 'polypeptide(L)' 'MELIKEISLKDFGEANNSDSDKTYRLRKASRAIVINDENKIALLFVSEHNYHKLPGGGLEPGEDTSSALR' A
#
# COMPACT_ATOMS: atom_id res chain seq x y z
N MET A 1 -7.82 8.53 10.81
CA MET A 1 -7.75 8.73 9.35
C MET A 1 -9.15 8.58 8.80
N GLU A 2 -9.59 9.53 7.99
CA GLU A 2 -10.85 9.46 7.26
C GLU A 2 -10.57 8.84 5.88
N LEU A 3 -11.33 7.83 5.48
CA LEU A 3 -11.22 7.22 4.15
C LEU A 3 -11.72 8.22 3.12
N ILE A 4 -10.83 8.69 2.24
CA ILE A 4 -11.21 9.63 1.18
C ILE A 4 -11.93 8.89 0.05
N LYS A 5 -11.41 7.73 -0.37
CA LYS A 5 -12.00 6.93 -1.45
C LYS A 5 -11.43 5.51 -1.48
N GLU A 6 -12.27 4.55 -1.83
CA GLU A 6 -11.89 3.19 -2.24
C GLU A 6 -12.26 3.02 -3.72
N ILE A 7 -11.41 2.32 -4.48
CA ILE A 7 -11.63 2.02 -5.90
C ILE A 7 -11.39 0.53 -6.09
N SER A 8 -12.28 -0.13 -6.83
CA SER A 8 -12.32 -1.57 -7.07
C SER A 8 -12.65 -1.85 -8.55
N LEU A 9 -12.60 -3.11 -8.96
CA LEU A 9 -12.99 -3.52 -10.32
C LEU A 9 -14.46 -3.19 -10.65
N LYS A 10 -15.32 -3.11 -9.63
CA LYS A 10 -16.73 -2.71 -9.78
C LYS A 10 -16.87 -1.30 -10.32
N ASP A 11 -15.95 -0.40 -9.96
CA ASP A 11 -15.94 0.98 -10.44
C ASP A 11 -15.62 1.09 -11.93
N PHE A 12 -15.12 0.00 -12.53
CA PHE A 12 -14.79 -0.12 -13.96
C PHE A 12 -15.75 -1.03 -14.74
N GLY A 13 -16.85 -1.48 -14.12
CA GLY A 13 -17.86 -2.32 -14.78
C GLY A 13 -17.48 -3.79 -14.94
N GLU A 14 -16.37 -4.25 -14.34
CA GLU A 14 -16.00 -5.66 -14.33
C GLU A 14 -16.70 -6.39 -13.17
N ALA A 15 -17.34 -7.52 -13.50
CA ALA A 15 -17.88 -8.42 -12.49
C ALA A 15 -16.71 -9.11 -11.77
N ASN A 16 -16.81 -9.18 -10.44
CA ASN A 16 -15.87 -9.93 -9.62
C ASN A 16 -15.84 -11.41 -10.07
N ASN A 17 -14.87 -11.79 -10.91
CA ASN A 17 -14.47 -13.19 -11.04
C ASN A 17 -13.73 -13.55 -9.76
N SER A 18 -14.49 -13.80 -8.69
CA SER A 18 -13.93 -14.25 -7.43
C SER A 18 -13.36 -15.63 -7.64
N ASP A 19 -12.03 -15.77 -7.60
CA ASP A 19 -11.37 -17.00 -7.19
C ASP A 19 -11.92 -17.35 -5.79
N SER A 20 -13.05 -18.05 -5.74
CA SER A 20 -13.84 -18.26 -4.51
C SER A 20 -13.11 -19.07 -3.44
N ASP A 21 -12.01 -19.73 -3.81
CA ASP A 21 -11.20 -20.56 -2.92
C ASP A 21 -10.01 -19.83 -2.29
N LYS A 22 -9.73 -18.57 -2.66
CA LYS A 22 -8.58 -17.83 -2.14
C LYS A 22 -8.97 -16.91 -0.98
N THR A 23 -8.60 -17.32 0.23
CA THR A 23 -8.71 -16.47 1.42
C THR A 23 -7.51 -15.52 1.48
N TYR A 24 -7.75 -14.23 1.25
CA TYR A 24 -6.72 -13.19 1.41
C TYR A 24 -6.69 -12.66 2.85
N ARG A 25 -5.50 -12.50 3.41
CA ARG A 25 -5.31 -11.79 4.68
C ARG A 25 -5.02 -10.32 4.42
N LEU A 26 -5.76 -9.44 5.09
CA LEU A 26 -5.46 -8.01 5.11
C LEU A 26 -4.14 -7.76 5.86
N ARG A 27 -3.12 -7.26 5.16
CA ARG A 27 -1.85 -6.81 5.74
C ARG A 27 -1.82 -5.28 5.75
N LYS A 28 -1.89 -4.68 6.93
CA LYS A 28 -1.75 -3.23 7.09
C LYS A 28 -0.29 -2.81 6.91
N ALA A 29 -0.09 -1.64 6.32
CA ALA A 29 1.23 -1.06 6.07
C ALA A 29 1.17 0.46 6.21
N SER A 30 2.26 1.06 6.66
CA SER A 30 2.47 2.51 6.63
C SER A 30 3.47 2.84 5.52
N ARG A 31 3.15 3.84 4.70
CA ARG A 31 3.95 4.26 3.54
C ARG A 31 3.97 5.78 3.47
N ALA A 32 5.10 6.35 3.07
CA ALA A 32 5.27 7.79 2.93
C ALA A 32 5.59 8.19 1.49
N ILE A 33 5.15 9.40 1.12
CA ILE A 33 5.65 10.12 -0.04
C ILE A 33 6.76 11.04 0.48
N VAL A 34 8.02 10.67 0.22
CA VAL A 34 9.18 11.48 0.63
C VAL A 34 9.62 12.31 -0.57
N ILE A 35 9.61 13.62 -0.40
CA ILE A 35 9.90 14.61 -1.44
C ILE A 35 11.18 15.36 -1.05
N ASN A 36 12.10 15.54 -2.00
CA ASN A 36 13.30 16.36 -1.80
C ASN A 36 13.09 17.82 -2.27
N ASP A 37 14.08 18.68 -2.07
CA ASP A 37 14.01 20.11 -2.45
C ASP A 37 13.89 20.34 -3.97
N GLU A 38 14.14 19.33 -4.79
CA GLU A 38 13.95 19.35 -6.24
C GLU A 38 12.58 18.78 -6.68
N ASN A 39 11.65 18.57 -5.74
CA ASN A 39 10.33 17.94 -5.96
C ASN A 39 10.39 16.49 -6.50
N LYS A 40 11.49 15.77 -6.27
CA LYS A 40 11.61 14.34 -6.63
C LYS A 40 11.06 13.47 -5.52
N ILE A 41 10.34 12.40 -5.90
CA ILE A 41 9.76 11.43 -4.97
C ILE A 41 10.71 10.24 -4.82
N ALA A 42 11.01 9.84 -3.58
CA ALA A 42 11.78 8.64 -3.31
C ALA A 42 10.94 7.37 -3.57
N LEU A 43 11.50 6.42 -4.32
CA LEU A 43 10.94 5.10 -4.54
C LEU A 43 11.95 4.02 -4.15
N LEU A 44 11.49 2.98 -3.47
CA LEU A 44 12.27 1.79 -3.17
C LEU A 44 12.18 0.80 -4.33
N PHE A 45 13.34 0.38 -4.83
CA PHE A 45 13.42 -0.73 -5.78
C PHE A 45 13.43 -2.07 -5.04
N VAL A 46 12.40 -2.88 -5.23
CA VAL A 46 12.28 -4.24 -4.69
C VAL A 46 12.90 -5.18 -5.72
N SER A 47 14.21 -5.40 -5.61
CA SER A 47 14.99 -6.17 -6.59
C SER A 47 14.50 -7.60 -6.78
N GLU A 48 14.05 -8.26 -5.71
CA GLU A 48 13.55 -9.65 -5.73
C GLU A 48 12.36 -9.85 -6.68
N HIS A 49 11.57 -8.80 -6.89
CA HIS A 49 10.34 -8.86 -7.69
C HIS A 49 10.31 -7.81 -8.80
N ASN A 50 11.43 -7.12 -9.03
CA ASN A 50 11.65 -6.14 -10.09
C ASN A 50 10.55 -5.05 -10.19
N TYR A 51 10.17 -4.44 -9.07
CA TYR A 51 9.22 -3.32 -9.07
C TYR A 51 9.61 -2.22 -8.09
N HIS A 52 9.04 -1.03 -8.29
CA HIS A 52 9.25 0.12 -7.42
C HIS A 52 8.01 0.36 -6.55
N LYS A 53 8.23 0.77 -5.29
CA LYS A 53 7.14 1.13 -4.36
C LYS A 53 7.53 2.30 -3.46
N LEU A 54 6.53 2.91 -2.84
CA LEU A 54 6.75 3.94 -1.82
C LEU A 54 7.53 3.38 -0.60
N PRO A 55 8.39 4.19 0.04
CA PRO A 55 9.07 3.81 1.27
C PRO A 55 8.09 3.57 2.42
N GLY A 56 8.47 2.66 3.35
CA GLY A 56 7.69 2.30 4.54
C GLY A 56 7.66 0.79 4.83
N GLY A 57 6.78 0.37 5.75
CA GLY A 57 6.79 -0.94 6.39
C GLY A 57 5.40 -1.56 6.60
N GLY A 58 5.35 -2.80 7.10
CA GLY A 58 4.12 -3.35 7.68
C GLY A 58 3.85 -2.73 9.04
N LEU A 59 2.59 -2.78 9.49
CA LEU A 59 2.29 -2.53 10.90
C LEU A 59 2.48 -3.83 11.66
N GLU A 60 3.28 -3.79 12.71
CA GLU A 60 3.44 -4.87 13.68
C GLU A 60 2.37 -4.81 14.79
N PRO A 61 2.16 -5.91 15.54
CA PRO A 61 1.20 -5.91 16.65
C PRO A 61 1.51 -4.81 17.69
N GLY A 62 0.53 -3.95 17.93
CA GLY A 62 0.67 -2.84 18.88
C GLY A 62 1.15 -1.51 18.26
N GLU A 63 1.51 -1.51 16.97
CA GLU A 63 1.87 -0.28 16.26
C GLU A 63 0.65 0.46 15.71
N ASP A 64 0.69 1.79 15.78
CA ASP A 64 -0.16 2.66 14.98
C ASP A 64 0.54 3.04 13.65
N THR A 65 -0.17 3.75 12.78
CA THR A 65 0.36 4.14 11.46
C THR A 65 1.58 5.05 11.55
N SER A 66 1.64 5.91 12.57
CA SER A 66 2.77 6.83 12.76
C SER A 66 3.97 6.12 13.35
N SER A 67 3.78 5.19 14.30
CA SER A 67 4.88 4.42 14.89
C SER A 67 5.49 3.47 13.86
N ALA A 68 4.65 2.79 13.05
CA ALA A 68 5.11 1.87 12.00
C ALA A 68 5.83 2.55 10.82
N LEU A 69 5.83 3.89 10.77
CA LEU A 69 6.52 4.66 9.73
C LEU A 69 7.90 5.18 10.19
N ARG A 70 8.11 5.31 11.50
CA ARG A 70 9.31 5.88 12.12
C ARG A 70 10.38 4.82 12.32
#